data_AF-A0A514ECH2-F1
#
_entry.id   AF-A0A514ECH2-F1
#
_cell.length_a   1.000
_cell.length_b   1.000
_cell.length_c   1.000
_cell.angle_alpha   90.00
_cell.angle_beta   90.00
_cell.angle_gamma   90.00
#
_symmetry.space_group_name_H-M   'P 1'
#
loop_
_entity.id
_entity.type
_entity.pdbx_description
1 polymer ?
#
loop_
_entity_poly.entity_id
_entity_poly.type
_entity_poly.pdbx_seq_one_letter_code
_entity_poly.pdbx_strand_id
1 'polypeptide(L)'
;MRTLLADVLCGEGEAWLFVLRTLLSIYLAGWIALRLDLSSPMTAMITVVVVMHRQTGMVFAKGFYRVLGTLIGSVAALAMVALFPQEPVLFVLVLAIWIGLCTGGALLYRNFKAYAFVLSGYSVALIALSAVDQPQNVFALVTARVTEVLLGLLVTGVISDVVFPNRLRQTLRDTVRRGLRRLPGFRP
;
A
#
# COMPACT_ATOMS: atom_id res chain seq x y z
N MET A 1 5.85 40.26 -1.08
CA MET A 1 6.65 39.57 -0.03
C MET A 1 5.79 38.98 1.08
N ARG A 2 4.92 39.75 1.76
CA ARG A 2 4.08 39.27 2.89
C ARG A 2 3.10 38.13 2.56
N THR A 3 2.57 38.10 1.33
CA THR A 3 1.65 37.03 0.87
C THR A 3 2.37 35.69 0.66
N LEU A 4 3.63 35.70 0.23
CA LEU A 4 4.42 34.48 0.05
C LEU A 4 4.82 33.83 1.39
N LEU A 5 5.15 34.64 2.40
CA LEU A 5 5.44 34.13 3.75
C LEU A 5 4.20 33.53 4.44
N ALA A 6 3.02 34.13 4.23
CA ALA A 6 1.77 33.60 4.74
C ALA A 6 1.39 32.27 4.08
N ASP A 7 1.60 32.13 2.76
CA ASP A 7 1.37 30.87 2.04
C ASP A 7 2.35 29.76 2.47
N VAL A 8 3.62 30.11 2.74
CA VAL A 8 4.61 29.16 3.27
C VAL A 8 4.21 28.70 4.67
N LEU A 9 3.92 29.61 5.60
CA LEU A 9 3.51 29.27 6.98
C LEU A 9 2.22 28.44 7.03
N CYS A 10 1.24 28.75 6.18
CA CYS A 10 -0.01 27.99 6.10
C CYS A 10 0.22 26.58 5.50
N GLY A 11 1.12 26.47 4.50
CA GLY A 11 1.55 25.20 3.92
C GLY A 11 2.32 24.29 4.90
N GLU A 12 3.12 24.89 5.80
CA GLU A 12 3.85 24.17 6.85
C GLU A 12 2.91 23.59 7.91
N GLY A 13 1.85 24.30 8.29
CA GLY A 13 0.82 23.78 9.20
C GLY A 13 0.14 22.52 8.66
N GLU A 14 -0.25 22.52 7.37
CA GLU A 14 -0.80 21.32 6.72
C GLU A 14 0.23 20.19 6.59
N ALA A 15 1.52 20.50 6.51
CA ALA A 15 2.59 19.49 6.44
C ALA A 15 2.81 18.82 7.81
N TRP A 16 2.88 19.61 8.87
CA TRP A 16 2.98 19.11 10.25
C TRP A 16 1.80 18.25 10.65
N LEU A 17 0.57 18.66 10.28
CA LEU A 17 -0.63 17.86 10.54
C LEU A 17 -0.58 16.50 9.83
N PHE A 18 -0.06 16.46 8.60
CA PHE A 18 0.13 15.22 7.85
C PHE A 18 1.18 14.31 8.48
N VAL A 19 2.30 14.88 8.95
CA VAL A 19 3.36 14.12 9.64
C VAL A 19 2.84 13.53 10.94
N LEU A 20 2.18 14.34 11.79
CA LEU A 20 1.59 13.89 13.05
C LEU A 20 0.59 12.75 12.81
N ARG A 21 -0.27 12.88 11.79
CA ARG A 21 -1.23 11.84 11.39
C ARG A 21 -0.52 10.55 10.98
N THR A 22 0.51 10.67 10.15
CA THR A 22 1.29 9.52 9.66
C THR A 22 1.96 8.79 10.81
N LEU A 23 2.55 9.53 11.76
CA LEU A 23 3.11 8.96 12.97
C LEU A 23 2.05 8.24 13.80
N LEU A 24 0.89 8.88 14.03
CA LEU A 24 -0.23 8.26 14.75
C LEU A 24 -0.70 6.96 14.10
N SER A 25 -0.80 6.93 12.76
CA SER A 25 -1.14 5.71 12.01
C SER A 25 -0.10 4.62 12.16
N ILE A 26 1.19 4.96 12.10
CA ILE A 26 2.28 3.99 12.26
C ILE A 26 2.26 3.41 13.67
N TYR A 27 2.11 4.24 14.70
CA TYR A 27 2.03 3.80 16.09
C TYR A 27 0.79 2.94 16.36
N LEU A 28 -0.38 3.34 15.85
CA LEU A 28 -1.60 2.54 15.98
C LEU A 28 -1.50 1.20 15.25
N ALA A 29 -0.98 1.20 14.02
CA ALA A 29 -0.80 -0.05 13.27
C ALA A 29 0.20 -0.99 13.96
N GLY A 30 1.32 -0.45 14.46
CA GLY A 30 2.28 -1.21 15.25
C GLY A 30 1.66 -1.76 16.54
N TRP A 31 0.91 -0.94 17.27
CA TRP A 31 0.23 -1.34 18.50
C TRP A 31 -0.80 -2.46 18.26
N ILE A 32 -1.61 -2.34 17.20
CA ILE A 32 -2.60 -3.36 16.85
C ILE A 32 -1.90 -4.64 16.35
N ALA A 33 -0.83 -4.52 15.55
CA ALA A 33 -0.07 -5.67 15.08
C ALA A 33 0.55 -6.46 16.24
N LEU A 34 1.10 -5.77 17.25
CA LEU A 34 1.61 -6.40 18.47
C LEU A 34 0.49 -7.04 19.30
N ARG A 35 -0.69 -6.41 19.36
CA ARG A 35 -1.87 -6.98 20.06
C ARG A 35 -2.43 -8.23 19.40
N LEU A 36 -2.32 -8.34 18.09
CA LEU A 36 -2.78 -9.48 17.30
C LEU A 36 -1.72 -10.60 17.20
N ASP A 37 -0.59 -10.45 17.88
CA ASP A 37 0.54 -11.39 17.87
C ASP A 37 1.02 -11.72 16.43
N LEU A 38 1.03 -10.71 15.55
CA LEU A 38 1.47 -10.88 14.17
C LEU A 38 2.98 -11.15 14.13
N SER A 39 3.36 -12.12 13.30
CA SER A 39 4.75 -12.59 13.15
C SER A 39 5.75 -11.51 12.72
N SER A 40 5.30 -10.42 12.09
CA SER A 40 6.18 -9.36 11.58
C SER A 40 5.51 -7.98 11.65
N PRO A 41 5.47 -7.33 12.84
CA PRO A 41 4.89 -6.00 13.01
C PRO A 41 5.55 -4.93 12.12
N MET A 42 6.81 -5.14 11.72
CA MET A 42 7.54 -4.27 10.79
C MET A 42 6.83 -4.16 9.44
N THR A 43 6.27 -5.24 8.89
CA THR A 43 5.61 -5.21 7.57
C THR A 43 4.39 -4.29 7.61
N ALA A 44 3.58 -4.40 8.66
CA ALA A 44 2.41 -3.56 8.87
C ALA A 44 2.81 -2.07 8.91
N MET A 45 3.85 -1.71 9.66
CA MET A 45 4.34 -0.33 9.74
C MET A 45 4.82 0.21 8.38
N ILE A 46 5.58 -0.59 7.61
CA ILE A 46 6.04 -0.20 6.26
C ILE A 46 4.85 0.02 5.32
N THR A 47 3.79 -0.80 5.42
CA THR A 47 2.60 -0.61 4.58
C THR A 47 1.94 0.73 4.82
N VAL A 48 1.80 1.15 6.08
CA VAL A 48 1.25 2.46 6.46
C VAL A 48 2.07 3.57 5.83
N VAL A 49 3.39 3.53 5.99
CA VAL A 49 4.31 4.55 5.43
C VAL A 49 4.17 4.66 3.91
N VAL A 50 4.16 3.52 3.21
CA VAL A 50 4.12 3.50 1.74
C VAL A 50 2.76 3.94 1.18
N VAL A 51 1.68 3.57 1.86
CA VAL A 51 0.31 3.84 1.42
C VAL A 51 -0.12 5.25 1.82
N MET A 52 0.42 5.81 2.90
CA MET A 52 0.08 7.15 3.36
C MET A 52 0.48 8.21 2.32
N HIS A 53 -0.50 8.96 1.86
CA HIS A 53 -0.35 10.04 0.89
C HIS A 53 -1.24 11.21 1.27
N ARG A 54 -0.80 12.43 0.93
CA ARG A 54 -1.53 13.68 1.22
C ARG A 54 -2.92 13.73 0.56
N GLN A 55 -3.15 12.94 -0.49
CA GLN A 55 -4.43 12.80 -1.16
C GLN A 55 -5.06 11.44 -0.85
N THR A 56 -6.18 11.44 -0.13
CA THR A 56 -6.91 10.22 0.31
C THR A 56 -7.28 9.29 -0.85
N GLY A 57 -7.62 9.81 -2.03
CA GLY A 57 -7.91 8.98 -3.22
C GLY A 57 -6.71 8.17 -3.74
N MET A 58 -5.49 8.72 -3.62
CA MET A 58 -4.27 8.00 -4.01
C MET A 58 -3.89 6.90 -2.99
N VAL A 59 -4.28 7.06 -1.73
CA VAL A 59 -4.05 6.07 -0.66
C VAL A 59 -4.81 4.78 -0.98
N PHE A 60 -6.10 4.88 -1.29
CA PHE A 60 -6.91 3.71 -1.66
C PHE A 60 -6.43 3.04 -2.95
N ALA A 61 -6.08 3.83 -3.98
CA ALA A 61 -5.55 3.30 -5.23
C ALA A 61 -4.23 2.54 -4.99
N LYS A 62 -3.25 3.14 -4.30
CA LYS A 62 -1.98 2.48 -3.95
C LYS A 62 -2.18 1.24 -3.08
N GLY A 63 -3.07 1.33 -2.09
CA GLY A 63 -3.41 0.22 -1.22
C GLY A 63 -3.96 -0.97 -2.01
N PHE A 64 -4.91 -0.74 -2.91
CA PHE A 64 -5.50 -1.81 -3.72
C PHE A 64 -4.45 -2.59 -4.54
N TYR A 65 -3.52 -1.88 -5.19
CA TYR A 65 -2.43 -2.53 -5.93
C TYR A 65 -1.44 -3.26 -5.01
N ARG A 66 -1.24 -2.79 -3.79
CA ARG A 66 -0.42 -3.48 -2.78
C ARG A 66 -1.06 -4.81 -2.37
N VAL A 67 -2.36 -4.81 -2.10
CA VAL A 67 -3.11 -6.02 -1.75
C VAL A 67 -3.08 -7.02 -2.90
N LEU A 68 -3.33 -6.58 -4.14
CA LEU A 68 -3.24 -7.44 -5.31
C LEU A 68 -1.85 -8.07 -5.47
N GLY A 69 -0.78 -7.27 -5.35
CA GLY A 69 0.59 -7.78 -5.47
C GLY A 69 0.93 -8.79 -4.39
N THR A 70 0.53 -8.53 -3.14
CA THR A 70 0.74 -9.47 -2.03
C THR A 70 -0.10 -10.74 -2.21
N LEU A 71 -1.37 -10.65 -2.60
CA LEU A 71 -2.21 -11.83 -2.81
C LEU A 71 -1.69 -12.71 -3.94
N ILE A 72 -1.35 -12.12 -5.09
CA ILE A 72 -0.81 -12.86 -6.24
C ILE A 72 0.53 -13.51 -5.86
N GLY A 73 1.42 -12.76 -5.19
CA GLY A 73 2.70 -13.30 -4.71
C GLY A 73 2.51 -14.42 -3.68
N SER A 74 1.62 -14.24 -2.72
CA SER A 74 1.28 -15.25 -1.71
C SER A 74 0.74 -16.54 -2.31
N VAL A 75 -0.19 -16.45 -3.28
CA VAL A 75 -0.75 -17.62 -3.96
C VAL A 75 0.32 -18.31 -4.82
N ALA A 76 1.11 -17.55 -5.57
CA ALA A 76 2.19 -18.11 -6.37
C ALA A 76 3.25 -18.81 -5.52
N ALA A 77 3.63 -18.21 -4.38
CA ALA A 77 4.57 -18.82 -3.44
C ALA A 77 4.02 -20.13 -2.85
N LEU A 78 2.75 -20.15 -2.44
CA LEU A 78 2.10 -21.38 -1.95
C LEU A 78 2.09 -22.47 -3.02
N ALA A 79 1.74 -22.12 -4.26
CA ALA A 79 1.74 -23.07 -5.36
C ALA A 79 3.14 -23.64 -5.62
N MET A 80 4.17 -22.79 -5.63
CA MET A 80 5.56 -23.23 -5.84
C MET A 80 6.05 -24.17 -4.74
N VAL A 81 5.80 -23.83 -3.48
CA VAL A 81 6.20 -24.67 -2.34
C VAL A 81 5.42 -25.98 -2.30
N ALA A 82 4.13 -25.96 -2.65
CA ALA A 82 3.30 -27.16 -2.68
C ALA A 82 3.67 -28.13 -3.80
N LEU A 83 4.06 -27.62 -4.99
CA LEU A 83 4.42 -28.47 -6.14
C LEU A 83 5.84 -29.03 -6.06
N PHE A 84 6.81 -28.28 -5.49
CA PHE A 84 8.22 -28.66 -5.52
C PHE A 84 8.92 -28.63 -4.14
N PRO A 85 8.38 -29.31 -3.11
CA PRO A 85 9.02 -29.32 -1.80
C PRO A 85 10.33 -30.14 -1.76
N GLN A 86 10.52 -31.11 -2.67
CA GLN A 86 11.64 -32.05 -2.63
C GLN A 86 12.76 -31.77 -3.65
N GLU A 87 12.49 -30.97 -4.69
CA GLU A 87 13.42 -30.71 -5.80
C GLU A 87 13.85 -29.24 -5.85
N PRO A 88 14.93 -28.84 -5.14
CA PRO A 88 15.34 -27.45 -5.02
C PRO A 88 15.76 -26.83 -6.36
N VAL A 89 16.29 -27.63 -7.29
CA VAL A 89 16.69 -27.16 -8.63
C VAL A 89 15.47 -26.68 -9.42
N LEU A 90 14.39 -27.46 -9.42
CA LEU A 90 13.16 -27.10 -10.13
C LEU A 90 12.48 -25.89 -9.47
N PHE A 91 12.51 -25.83 -8.14
CA PHE A 91 11.99 -24.70 -7.37
C PHE A 91 12.66 -23.38 -7.76
N VAL A 92 14.00 -23.35 -7.81
CA VAL A 92 14.77 -22.15 -8.20
C VAL A 92 14.47 -21.76 -9.66
N LEU A 93 14.32 -22.74 -10.56
CA LEU A 93 14.02 -22.47 -11.96
C LEU A 93 12.64 -21.82 -12.12
N VAL A 94 11.62 -22.35 -11.45
CA VAL A 94 10.26 -21.79 -11.46
C VAL A 94 10.23 -20.40 -10.81
N LEU A 95 10.97 -20.21 -9.71
CA LEU A 95 11.13 -18.91 -9.06
C LEU A 95 11.78 -17.88 -10.00
N ALA A 96 12.83 -18.27 -10.72
CA ALA A 96 13.51 -17.41 -11.69
C ALA A 96 12.59 -17.02 -12.85
N ILE A 97 11.81 -17.97 -13.39
CA ILE A 97 10.78 -17.69 -14.41
C ILE A 97 9.76 -16.69 -13.87
N TRP A 98 9.28 -16.88 -12.65
CA TRP A 98 8.30 -15.98 -12.04
C TRP A 98 8.84 -14.56 -11.83
N ILE A 99 10.06 -14.44 -11.32
CA ILE A 99 10.73 -13.14 -11.15
C ILE A 99 10.95 -12.49 -12.52
N GLY A 100 11.35 -13.25 -13.54
CA GLY A 100 11.47 -12.78 -14.91
C GLY A 100 10.15 -12.26 -15.47
N LEU A 101 9.04 -13.00 -15.29
CA LEU A 101 7.69 -12.57 -15.68
C LEU A 101 7.24 -11.32 -14.92
N CYS A 102 7.48 -11.24 -13.62
CA CYS A 102 7.18 -10.06 -12.82
C CYS A 102 7.99 -8.84 -13.29
N THR A 103 9.27 -9.04 -13.61
CA THR A 103 10.15 -7.97 -14.10
C THR A 103 9.71 -7.50 -15.49
N GLY A 104 9.44 -8.42 -16.41
CA GLY A 104 8.91 -8.10 -17.74
C GLY A 104 7.56 -7.39 -17.67
N GLY A 105 6.66 -7.85 -16.80
CA GLY A 105 5.39 -7.19 -16.53
C GLY A 105 5.57 -5.79 -15.94
N ALA A 106 6.50 -5.60 -15.01
CA ALA A 106 6.81 -4.29 -14.45
C ALA A 106 7.35 -3.29 -15.48
N LEU A 107 8.05 -3.77 -16.53
CA LEU A 107 8.51 -2.94 -17.64
C LEU A 107 7.37 -2.60 -18.61
N LEU A 108 6.44 -3.53 -18.85
CA LEU A 108 5.35 -3.34 -19.81
C LEU A 108 4.24 -2.41 -19.27
N TYR A 109 3.95 -2.49 -17.97
CA TYR A 109 2.92 -1.68 -17.33
C TYR A 109 3.53 -0.45 -16.66
N ARG A 110 2.97 0.75 -16.91
CA ARG A 110 3.36 1.98 -16.20
C ARG A 110 2.42 2.25 -15.01
N ASN A 111 2.92 2.99 -14.00
CA ASN A 111 2.21 3.41 -12.79
C ASN A 111 2.03 2.30 -11.73
N PHE A 112 0.92 2.30 -10.99
CA PHE A 112 0.69 1.42 -9.83
C PHE A 112 0.67 -0.08 -10.14
N LYS A 113 0.43 -0.46 -11.41
CA LYS A 113 0.49 -1.85 -11.86
C LYS A 113 1.91 -2.41 -11.79
N ALA A 114 2.92 -1.63 -12.21
CA ALA A 114 4.33 -2.03 -12.11
C ALA A 114 4.73 -2.36 -10.68
N TYR A 115 4.25 -1.54 -9.73
CA TYR A 115 4.49 -1.74 -8.31
C TYR A 115 3.93 -3.07 -7.79
N ALA A 116 2.73 -3.47 -8.24
CA ALA A 116 2.14 -4.76 -7.85
C ALA A 116 2.97 -5.96 -8.36
N PHE A 117 3.52 -5.87 -9.58
CA PHE A 117 4.41 -6.91 -10.13
C PHE A 117 5.71 -7.03 -9.33
N VAL A 118 6.37 -5.90 -9.03
CA VAL A 118 7.61 -5.90 -8.21
C VAL A 118 7.33 -6.44 -6.81
N LEU A 119 6.23 -6.01 -6.19
CA LEU A 119 5.86 -6.45 -4.85
C LEU A 119 5.52 -7.95 -4.81
N SER A 120 4.87 -8.48 -5.84
CA SER A 120 4.62 -9.91 -6.01
C SER A 120 5.93 -10.69 -6.05
N GLY A 121 6.89 -10.29 -6.90
CA GLY A 121 8.20 -10.93 -7.00
C GLY A 121 8.97 -10.91 -5.68
N TYR A 122 9.00 -9.77 -5.00
CA TYR A 122 9.61 -9.64 -3.67
C TYR A 122 8.96 -10.57 -2.63
N SER A 123 7.62 -10.63 -2.62
CA SER A 123 6.88 -11.46 -1.66
C SER A 123 7.17 -12.95 -1.86
N VAL A 124 7.16 -13.42 -3.11
CA VAL A 124 7.52 -14.81 -3.44
C VAL A 124 8.94 -15.12 -3.03
N ALA A 125 9.90 -14.23 -3.32
CA ALA A 125 11.30 -14.43 -2.96
C ALA A 125 11.50 -14.53 -1.44
N LEU A 126 10.80 -13.69 -0.65
CA LEU A 126 10.83 -13.78 0.81
C LEU A 126 10.26 -15.09 1.32
N ILE A 127 9.10 -15.50 0.80
CA ILE A 127 8.46 -16.76 1.23
C ILE A 127 9.30 -17.96 0.81
N ALA A 128 9.90 -17.92 -0.39
CA ALA A 128 10.80 -18.93 -0.89
C ALA A 128 12.02 -19.12 0.02
N LEU A 129 12.62 -18.01 0.49
CA LEU A 129 13.73 -18.08 1.44
C LEU A 129 13.31 -18.73 2.76
N SER A 130 12.14 -18.38 3.29
CA SER A 130 11.62 -19.00 4.51
C SER A 130 11.19 -20.46 4.32
N ALA A 131 10.79 -20.86 3.12
CA ALA A 131 10.42 -22.23 2.79
C ALA A 131 11.64 -23.19 2.82
N VAL A 132 12.85 -22.67 2.55
CA VAL A 132 14.09 -23.46 2.68
C VAL A 132 14.37 -23.80 4.14
N ASP A 133 14.08 -22.88 5.06
CA ASP A 133 14.37 -23.06 6.48
C ASP A 133 13.28 -23.87 7.20
N GLN A 134 11.99 -23.58 6.92
CA GLN A 134 10.85 -24.23 7.57
C GLN A 134 9.67 -24.41 6.59
N PRO A 135 9.68 -25.44 5.74
CA PRO A 135 8.65 -25.64 4.70
C PRO A 135 7.24 -25.86 5.28
N GLN A 136 7.14 -26.49 6.46
CA GLN A 136 5.85 -26.67 7.14
C GLN A 136 5.15 -25.37 7.57
N ASN A 137 5.89 -24.27 7.75
CA ASN A 137 5.33 -23.02 8.28
C ASN A 137 5.00 -21.98 7.21
N VAL A 138 5.13 -22.34 5.93
CA VAL A 138 4.94 -21.43 4.79
C VAL A 138 3.50 -20.90 4.72
N PHE A 139 2.51 -21.74 5.03
CA PHE A 139 1.12 -21.29 5.05
C PHE A 139 0.88 -20.20 6.09
N ALA A 140 1.36 -20.41 7.33
CA ALA A 140 1.23 -19.44 8.42
C ALA A 140 1.92 -18.11 8.06
N LEU A 141 3.12 -18.17 7.48
CA LEU A 141 3.86 -17.00 7.02
C LEU A 141 3.10 -16.22 5.94
N VAL A 142 2.53 -16.93 4.97
CA VAL A 142 1.75 -16.33 3.88
C VAL A 142 0.51 -15.63 4.43
N THR A 143 -0.26 -16.29 5.29
CA THR A 143 -1.43 -15.69 5.94
C THR A 143 -1.05 -14.48 6.78
N ALA A 144 0.05 -14.57 7.54
CA ALA A 144 0.52 -13.46 8.35
C ALA A 144 0.84 -12.23 7.48
N ARG A 145 1.57 -12.41 6.36
CA ARG A 145 1.86 -11.28 5.44
C ARG A 145 0.59 -10.65 4.86
N VAL A 146 -0.40 -11.45 4.46
CA VAL A 146 -1.66 -10.92 3.93
C VAL A 146 -2.40 -10.12 5.01
N THR A 147 -2.51 -10.66 6.23
CA THR A 147 -3.15 -9.96 7.35
C THR A 147 -2.42 -8.69 7.76
N GLU A 148 -1.09 -8.68 7.79
CA GLU A 148 -0.25 -7.51 8.07
C GLU A 148 -0.49 -6.38 7.08
N VAL A 149 -0.53 -6.70 5.78
CA VAL A 149 -0.78 -5.73 4.72
C VAL A 149 -2.20 -5.18 4.82
N LEU A 150 -3.20 -6.05 4.99
CA LEU A 150 -4.59 -5.64 5.15
C LEU A 150 -4.78 -4.76 6.38
N LEU A 151 -4.20 -5.13 7.52
CA LEU A 151 -4.28 -4.38 8.77
C LEU A 151 -3.69 -2.97 8.60
N GLY A 152 -2.49 -2.85 8.05
CA GLY A 152 -1.88 -1.55 7.83
C GLY A 152 -2.67 -0.67 6.86
N LEU A 153 -3.28 -1.27 5.83
CA LEU A 153 -4.22 -0.56 4.95
C LEU A 153 -5.49 -0.12 5.68
N LEU A 154 -6.09 -0.98 6.49
CA LEU A 154 -7.30 -0.65 7.25
C LEU A 154 -7.03 0.49 8.22
N VAL A 155 -5.93 0.45 8.99
CA VAL A 155 -5.54 1.51 9.91
C VAL A 155 -5.28 2.82 9.17
N THR A 156 -4.55 2.76 8.05
CA THR A 156 -4.28 3.96 7.22
C THR A 156 -5.56 4.52 6.61
N GLY A 157 -6.46 3.65 6.15
CA GLY A 157 -7.76 3.99 5.57
C GLY A 157 -8.68 4.65 6.58
N VAL A 158 -8.86 4.05 7.75
CA VAL A 158 -9.67 4.59 8.86
C VAL A 158 -9.15 5.95 9.30
N ILE A 159 -7.83 6.10 9.50
CA ILE A 159 -7.27 7.39 9.91
C ILE A 159 -7.36 8.43 8.79
N SER A 160 -7.22 8.00 7.54
CA SER A 160 -7.40 8.90 6.39
C SER A 160 -8.86 9.30 6.18
N ASP A 161 -9.83 8.44 6.52
CA ASP A 161 -11.26 8.72 6.41
C ASP A 161 -11.75 9.60 7.57
N VAL A 162 -11.40 9.27 8.81
CA VAL A 162 -11.72 10.04 10.02
C VAL A 162 -11.20 11.48 9.94
N VAL A 163 -10.01 11.68 9.35
CA VAL A 163 -9.40 13.02 9.22
C VAL A 163 -9.89 13.76 7.97
N PHE A 164 -10.48 13.07 6.99
CA PHE A 164 -10.82 13.66 5.68
C PHE A 164 -12.22 13.29 5.13
N PRO A 165 -13.33 13.43 5.89
CA PRO A 165 -14.65 13.13 5.33
C PRO A 165 -15.13 14.16 4.29
N ASN A 166 -14.48 15.33 4.14
CA ASN A 166 -15.12 16.50 3.51
C ASN A 166 -14.38 17.19 2.35
N ARG A 167 -13.11 16.89 2.04
CA ARG A 167 -12.43 17.63 0.95
C ARG A 167 -12.87 17.20 -0.46
N LEU A 168 -13.30 15.96 -0.68
CA LEU A 168 -13.85 15.58 -1.99
C LEU A 168 -15.14 16.37 -2.30
N ARG A 169 -15.98 16.55 -1.27
CA ARG A 169 -17.22 17.35 -1.35
C ARG A 169 -16.94 18.84 -1.48
N GLN A 170 -15.87 19.36 -0.88
CA GLN A 170 -15.45 20.76 -1.04
C GLN A 170 -14.82 21.01 -2.41
N THR A 171 -13.94 20.14 -2.92
CA THR A 171 -13.32 20.31 -4.25
C THR A 171 -14.32 20.13 -5.39
N LEU A 172 -15.30 19.22 -5.25
CA LEU A 172 -16.43 19.12 -6.19
C LEU A 172 -17.32 20.37 -6.11
N ARG A 173 -17.66 20.85 -4.90
CA ARG A 173 -18.42 22.12 -4.74
C ARG A 173 -17.67 23.32 -5.31
N ASP A 174 -16.35 23.38 -5.17
CA ASP A 174 -15.53 24.47 -5.67
C ASP A 174 -15.29 24.39 -7.18
N THR A 175 -15.24 23.18 -7.74
CA THR A 175 -15.17 22.97 -9.19
C THR A 175 -16.52 23.27 -9.85
N VAL A 176 -17.64 22.85 -9.25
CA VAL A 176 -18.99 23.18 -9.70
C VAL A 176 -19.27 24.68 -9.56
N ARG A 177 -18.87 25.32 -8.45
CA ARG A 177 -18.96 26.79 -8.29
C ARG A 177 -18.09 27.56 -9.28
N ARG A 178 -16.88 27.06 -9.61
CA ARG A 178 -16.03 27.66 -10.64
C ARG A 178 -16.59 27.47 -12.05
N GLY A 179 -17.23 26.34 -12.34
CA GLY A 179 -17.94 26.09 -13.59
C GLY A 179 -19.17 26.98 -13.75
N LEU A 180 -19.97 27.15 -12.69
CA LEU A 180 -21.13 28.04 -12.66
C LEU A 180 -20.75 29.52 -12.83
N ARG A 181 -19.62 29.98 -12.26
CA ARG A 181 -19.11 31.34 -12.47
C ARG A 181 -18.59 31.60 -13.90
N ARG A 182 -18.29 30.56 -14.68
CA ARG A 182 -17.87 30.68 -16.08
C ARG A 182 -19.03 30.71 -17.07
N LEU A 183 -20.28 30.53 -16.63
CA LEU A 183 -21.46 30.66 -17.48
C LEU A 183 -21.93 32.13 -17.51
N PRO A 184 -21.81 32.84 -18.66
CA PRO A 184 -22.35 34.18 -18.82
C PRO A 184 -23.87 34.10 -19.01
N GLY A 185 -24.64 34.06 -17.93
CA GLY A 185 -26.10 33.99 -18.07
C GLY A 185 -26.95 33.98 -16.80
N PHE A 186 -26.35 33.92 -15.61
CA PHE A 186 -27.14 33.96 -14.37
C PHE A 186 -26.64 35.08 -13.45
N ARG A 187 -27.18 36.28 -13.66
CA ARG A 187 -27.23 37.34 -12.64
C ARG A 187 -28.70 37.46 -12.20
N PRO A 188 -29.00 37.44 -10.89
CA PRO A 188 -30.36 37.71 -10.40
C PRO A 188 -30.80 39.13 -10.72
#